data_AF-A0A243AZJ4-F1
#
_entry.id   AF-A0A243AZJ4-F1
#
_cell.length_a   1.000
_cell.length_b   1.000
_cell.length_c   1.000
_cell.angle_alpha   90.00
_cell.angle_beta   90.00
_cell.angle_gamma   90.00
#
_symmetry.space_group_name_H-M   'P 1'
#
loop_
_entity.id
_entity.type
_entity.pdbx_description
1 polymer ?
#
loop_
_entity_poly.entity_id
_entity_poly.type
_entity_poly.pdbx_seq_one_letter_code
_entity_poly.pdbx_strand_id
1 'polypeptide(L)'
;MSFIKTNTKELIMLIVYILFALLQIGLFILFGISLLTNSNLVESEFALSAIGLTVPAIVGIIFFRKEIIESFTYFKEKTILKIVSIPIVVLLMVIVENSIMHFLNTGQPENQEQVLTKGAEVPIIFTLLLFGIIGPIIEEIIFRYILLNRFSHYIGTAIASIISIIIFTLLHTNQLSDIAIYLPGAVILTAAYLISNRSLAYVIAIHMLNNSINFI
;
A
#
# COMPACT_ATOMS: atom_id res chain seq x y z
N MET A 1 -8.61 30.16 5.11
CA MET A 1 -9.71 29.17 5.11
C MET A 1 -9.74 28.29 3.83
N SER A 2 -8.62 27.97 3.15
CA SER A 2 -8.70 27.34 1.80
C SER A 2 -7.86 26.08 1.55
N PHE A 3 -7.03 25.56 2.47
CA PHE A 3 -6.40 24.23 2.31
C PHE A 3 -7.38 23.10 2.62
N ILE A 4 -8.05 23.19 3.78
CA ILE A 4 -9.02 22.17 4.23
C ILE A 4 -10.16 22.04 3.22
N LYS A 5 -10.76 23.17 2.81
CA LYS A 5 -11.88 23.16 1.85
C LYS A 5 -11.52 22.58 0.48
N THR A 6 -10.25 22.69 0.05
CA THR A 6 -9.80 22.19 -1.26
C THR A 6 -9.29 20.75 -1.22
N ASN A 7 -9.03 20.21 -0.02
CA ASN A 7 -8.49 18.86 0.17
C ASN A 7 -9.36 18.03 1.14
N THR A 8 -10.65 18.33 1.25
CA THR A 8 -11.56 17.68 2.19
C THR A 8 -11.56 16.16 2.02
N LYS A 9 -11.59 15.67 0.78
CA LYS A 9 -11.62 14.22 0.52
C LYS A 9 -10.30 13.55 0.91
N GLU A 10 -9.17 14.18 0.65
CA GLU A 10 -7.84 13.70 1.02
C GLU A 10 -7.67 13.63 2.54
N LEU A 11 -8.11 14.68 3.24
CA LEU A 11 -8.05 14.73 4.71
C LEU A 11 -8.94 13.67 5.35
N ILE A 12 -10.16 13.48 4.85
CA ILE A 12 -11.05 12.40 5.32
C ILE A 12 -10.38 11.05 5.09
N MET A 13 -9.76 10.84 3.93
CA MET A 13 -9.10 9.57 3.61
C MET A 13 -7.90 9.27 4.49
N LEU A 14 -7.09 10.28 4.81
CA LEU A 14 -6.01 10.13 5.81
C LEU A 14 -6.57 9.78 7.18
N ILE A 15 -7.66 10.43 7.61
CA ILE A 15 -8.32 10.11 8.89
C ILE A 15 -8.84 8.68 8.90
N VAL A 16 -9.56 8.27 7.86
CA VAL A 16 -10.10 6.90 7.74
C VAL A 16 -8.96 5.88 7.77
N TYR A 17 -7.88 6.11 7.02
CA TYR A 17 -6.72 5.22 7.01
C TYR A 17 -6.07 5.13 8.40
N ILE A 18 -5.82 6.26 9.06
CA ILE A 18 -5.24 6.27 10.42
C ILE A 18 -6.15 5.52 11.40
N LEU A 19 -7.46 5.78 11.38
CA LEU A 19 -8.39 5.17 12.32
C LEU A 19 -8.49 3.64 12.14
N PHE A 20 -8.53 3.16 10.90
CA PHE A 20 -8.71 1.73 10.62
C PHE A 20 -7.41 0.94 10.57
N ALA A 21 -6.38 1.45 9.88
CA ALA A 21 -5.13 0.72 9.68
C ALA A 21 -4.17 0.86 10.87
N LEU A 22 -4.10 2.04 11.51
CA LEU A 22 -3.15 2.29 12.60
C LEU A 22 -3.78 2.18 13.99
N LEU A 23 -4.97 2.75 14.18
CA LEU A 23 -5.68 2.74 15.47
C LEU A 23 -6.67 1.57 15.63
N GLN A 24 -6.78 0.72 14.61
CA GLN A 24 -7.57 -0.51 14.62
C GLN A 24 -9.03 -0.33 15.08
N ILE A 25 -9.69 0.79 14.73
CA ILE A 25 -11.08 1.05 15.14
C ILE A 25 -12.07 0.00 14.62
N GLY A 26 -11.68 -0.75 13.57
CA GLY A 26 -12.43 -1.90 13.07
C GLY A 26 -12.67 -3.00 14.13
N LEU A 27 -11.83 -3.05 15.18
CA LEU A 27 -12.00 -3.93 16.33
C LEU A 27 -13.41 -3.83 16.94
N PHE A 28 -13.94 -2.62 17.10
CA PHE A 28 -15.27 -2.41 17.70
C PHE A 28 -16.40 -2.94 16.80
N ILE A 29 -16.21 -2.88 15.48
CA ILE A 29 -17.15 -3.45 14.52
C ILE A 29 -17.11 -4.98 14.61
N LEU A 30 -15.91 -5.58 14.61
CA LEU A 30 -15.75 -7.02 14.77
C LEU A 30 -16.28 -7.52 16.10
N PHE A 31 -16.11 -6.76 17.19
CA PHE A 31 -16.68 -7.07 18.49
C PHE A 31 -18.22 -7.10 18.43
N GLY A 32 -18.85 -6.11 17.81
CA GLY A 32 -20.30 -6.10 17.60
C GLY A 32 -20.79 -7.31 16.80
N ILE A 33 -20.09 -7.67 15.71
CA ILE A 33 -20.42 -8.85 14.90
C ILE A 33 -20.21 -10.15 15.71
N SER A 34 -19.15 -10.22 16.49
CA SER A 34 -18.82 -11.35 17.37
C SER A 34 -19.98 -11.64 18.34
N LEU A 35 -20.53 -10.59 18.97
CA LEU A 35 -21.71 -10.70 19.83
C LEU A 35 -22.96 -11.19 19.07
N LEU A 36 -23.19 -10.71 17.85
CA LEU A 36 -24.36 -11.07 17.05
C LEU A 36 -24.30 -12.49 16.49
N THR A 37 -23.10 -12.99 16.22
CA THR A 37 -22.87 -14.29 15.56
C THR A 37 -22.43 -15.39 16.52
N ASN A 38 -22.24 -15.07 17.80
CA ASN A 38 -21.67 -15.95 18.81
C ASN A 38 -20.34 -16.59 18.33
N SER A 39 -19.48 -15.76 17.76
CA SER A 39 -18.14 -16.12 17.26
C SER A 39 -17.09 -15.19 17.88
N ASN A 40 -15.81 -15.51 17.74
CA ASN A 40 -14.71 -14.69 18.26
C ASN A 40 -13.85 -14.09 17.14
N LEU A 41 -14.43 -13.19 16.34
CA LEU A 41 -13.72 -12.57 15.21
C LEU A 41 -12.63 -11.59 15.66
N VAL A 42 -12.70 -11.13 16.90
CA VAL A 42 -11.74 -10.19 17.49
C VAL A 42 -10.36 -10.83 17.70
N GLU A 43 -10.30 -12.15 17.91
CA GLU A 43 -9.02 -12.87 18.03
C GLU A 43 -8.39 -13.23 16.68
N SER A 44 -9.13 -13.10 15.57
CA SER A 44 -8.57 -13.37 14.24
C SER A 44 -7.73 -12.19 13.78
N GLU A 45 -6.41 -12.39 13.72
CA GLU A 45 -5.48 -11.40 13.17
C GLU A 45 -5.80 -11.11 11.70
N PHE A 46 -6.17 -12.14 10.93
CA PHE A 46 -6.62 -11.95 9.55
C PHE A 46 -7.87 -11.06 9.48
N ALA A 47 -8.88 -11.28 10.33
CA ALA A 47 -10.11 -10.46 10.32
C ALA A 47 -9.83 -9.00 10.69
N LEU A 48 -8.92 -8.77 11.65
CA LEU A 48 -8.47 -7.43 12.04
C LEU A 48 -7.76 -6.71 10.87
N SER A 49 -6.83 -7.39 10.18
CA SER A 49 -6.19 -6.85 8.98
C SER A 49 -7.21 -6.63 7.84
N ALA A 50 -8.15 -7.56 7.67
CA ALA A 50 -9.17 -7.49 6.63
C ALA A 50 -10.04 -6.23 6.80
N ILE A 51 -10.57 -5.98 8.00
CA ILE A 51 -11.37 -4.78 8.24
C ILE A 51 -10.53 -3.50 8.20
N GLY A 52 -9.29 -3.56 8.70
CA GLY A 52 -8.35 -2.44 8.73
C GLY A 52 -7.95 -1.94 7.33
N LEU A 53 -7.88 -2.82 6.34
CA LEU A 53 -7.52 -2.45 4.96
C LEU A 53 -8.74 -2.28 4.06
N THR A 54 -9.74 -3.16 4.18
CA THR A 54 -10.89 -3.19 3.25
C THR A 54 -11.77 -1.96 3.40
N VAL A 55 -12.04 -1.48 4.63
CA VAL A 55 -12.88 -0.29 4.82
C VAL A 55 -12.21 0.95 4.22
N PRO A 56 -10.94 1.28 4.54
CA PRO A 56 -10.23 2.37 3.87
C PRO A 56 -10.14 2.20 2.36
N ALA A 57 -9.89 1.00 1.85
CA ALA A 57 -9.81 0.76 0.42
C ALA A 57 -11.14 1.05 -0.29
N ILE A 58 -12.28 0.63 0.26
CA ILE A 58 -13.61 0.93 -0.29
C ILE A 58 -13.83 2.45 -0.34
N VAL A 59 -13.58 3.15 0.76
CA VAL A 59 -13.76 4.62 0.79
C VAL A 59 -12.80 5.30 -0.19
N GLY A 60 -11.55 4.85 -0.25
CA GLY A 60 -10.51 5.37 -1.14
C GLY A 60 -10.85 5.19 -2.60
N ILE A 61 -11.28 3.99 -2.99
CA ILE A 61 -11.74 3.71 -4.36
C ILE A 61 -12.93 4.61 -4.70
N ILE A 62 -13.91 4.76 -3.81
CA ILE A 62 -15.07 5.64 -4.07
C ILE A 62 -14.63 7.10 -4.26
N PHE A 63 -13.73 7.60 -3.41
CA PHE A 63 -13.31 9.00 -3.41
C PHE A 63 -12.38 9.35 -4.58
N PHE A 64 -11.53 8.40 -4.99
CA PHE A 64 -10.50 8.61 -6.01
C PHE A 64 -10.72 7.81 -7.29
N ARG A 65 -11.92 7.24 -7.51
CA ARG A 65 -12.26 6.48 -8.73
C ARG A 65 -11.95 7.21 -10.02
N LYS A 66 -12.16 8.53 -10.06
CA LYS A 66 -11.93 9.32 -11.28
C LYS A 66 -10.44 9.35 -11.59
N GLU A 67 -9.61 9.62 -10.59
CA GLU A 67 -8.17 9.70 -10.73
C GLU A 67 -7.54 8.33 -11.04
N ILE A 68 -8.07 7.27 -10.44
CA ILE A 68 -7.67 5.90 -10.78
C ILE A 68 -8.01 5.61 -12.24
N ILE A 69 -9.25 5.84 -12.68
CA ILE A 69 -9.69 5.59 -14.06
C ILE A 69 -8.90 6.43 -15.07
N GLU A 70 -8.72 7.73 -14.79
CA GLU A 70 -7.96 8.64 -15.65
C GLU A 70 -6.49 8.23 -15.76
N SER A 71 -5.91 7.64 -14.70
CA SER A 71 -4.52 7.20 -14.73
C SER A 71 -4.23 6.05 -15.70
N PHE A 72 -5.25 5.30 -16.14
CA PHE A 72 -5.12 4.29 -17.21
C PHE A 72 -4.79 4.92 -18.57
N THR A 73 -4.99 6.23 -18.75
CA THR A 73 -4.57 6.93 -19.96
C THR A 73 -3.07 6.80 -20.22
N TYR A 74 -2.26 6.57 -19.18
CA TYR A 74 -0.84 6.25 -19.32
C TYR A 74 -0.60 5.06 -20.25
N PHE A 75 -1.48 4.06 -20.29
CA PHE A 75 -1.29 2.88 -21.12
C PHE A 75 -1.76 3.04 -22.58
N LYS A 76 -2.33 4.19 -22.97
CA LYS A 76 -2.83 4.40 -24.35
C LYS A 76 -1.74 4.39 -25.41
N GLU A 77 -0.53 4.83 -25.05
CA GLU A 77 0.62 4.84 -25.94
C GLU A 77 1.69 3.88 -25.46
N LYS A 78 2.36 3.18 -26.38
CA LYS A 78 3.41 2.19 -26.07
C LYS A 78 2.94 1.15 -25.05
N THR A 79 1.68 0.70 -25.17
CA THR A 79 0.99 -0.17 -24.22
C THR A 79 1.80 -1.41 -23.86
N ILE A 80 2.32 -2.13 -24.86
CA ILE A 80 3.10 -3.36 -24.66
C ILE A 80 4.35 -3.06 -23.81
N LEU A 81 5.09 -1.99 -24.14
CA LEU A 81 6.29 -1.61 -23.39
C LEU A 81 5.97 -1.31 -21.93
N LYS A 82 4.88 -0.59 -21.66
CA LYS A 82 4.45 -0.22 -20.30
C LYS A 82 3.89 -1.40 -19.51
N ILE A 83 3.26 -2.36 -20.17
CA ILE A 83 2.80 -3.59 -19.51
C ILE A 83 4.00 -4.47 -19.18
N VAL A 84 4.95 -4.65 -20.11
CA VAL A 84 6.18 -5.44 -19.91
C VAL A 84 7.09 -4.80 -18.87
N SER A 85 7.08 -3.47 -18.70
CA SER A 85 7.90 -2.83 -17.67
C SER A 85 7.44 -3.14 -16.24
N ILE A 86 6.16 -3.52 -16.03
CA ILE A 86 5.64 -3.87 -14.70
C ILE A 86 6.43 -5.04 -14.08
N PRO A 87 6.48 -6.25 -14.70
CA PRO A 87 7.26 -7.36 -14.16
C PRO A 87 8.76 -7.09 -14.14
N ILE A 88 9.29 -6.24 -15.03
CA ILE A 88 10.71 -5.85 -15.00
C ILE A 88 11.03 -5.02 -13.75
N VAL A 89 10.16 -4.07 -13.40
CA VAL A 89 10.33 -3.26 -12.17
C VAL A 89 10.18 -4.14 -10.93
N VAL A 90 9.23 -5.08 -10.93
CA VAL A 90 9.08 -6.04 -9.82
C VAL A 90 10.32 -6.94 -9.71
N LEU A 91 10.86 -7.44 -10.81
CA LEU A 91 12.11 -8.21 -10.80
C LEU A 91 13.27 -7.39 -10.22
N LEU A 92 13.36 -6.10 -10.56
CA LEU A 92 14.35 -5.21 -9.96
C LEU A 92 14.15 -5.07 -8.44
N MET A 93 12.91 -4.89 -7.97
CA MET A 93 12.61 -4.81 -6.54
C MET A 93 13.06 -6.09 -5.82
N VAL A 94 12.70 -7.25 -6.34
CA VAL A 94 13.10 -8.57 -5.78
C VAL A 94 14.62 -8.73 -5.75
N ILE A 95 15.33 -8.36 -6.82
CA ILE A 95 16.80 -8.44 -6.86
C ILE A 95 17.42 -7.53 -5.79
N VAL A 96 16.94 -6.29 -5.68
CA VAL A 96 17.46 -5.32 -4.70
C VAL A 96 17.21 -5.81 -3.28
N GLU A 97 15.99 -6.25 -2.99
CA GLU A 97 15.59 -6.77 -1.68
C GLU A 97 16.46 -7.95 -1.26
N ASN A 98 16.58 -8.98 -2.11
CA ASN A 98 17.38 -10.17 -1.84
C ASN A 98 18.88 -9.85 -1.72
N SER A 99 19.39 -8.91 -2.52
CA SER A 99 20.80 -8.49 -2.44
C SER A 99 21.11 -7.84 -1.09
N ILE A 100 20.18 -7.02 -0.58
CA ILE A 100 20.34 -6.36 0.71
C ILE A 100 20.23 -7.37 1.85
N MET A 101 19.25 -8.28 1.81
CA MET A 101 19.13 -9.34 2.81
C MET A 101 20.39 -10.19 2.87
N HIS A 102 20.93 -10.58 1.70
CA HIS A 102 22.19 -11.31 1.61
C HIS A 102 23.38 -10.52 2.17
N PHE A 103 23.51 -9.24 1.81
CA PHE A 103 24.59 -8.39 2.29
C PHE A 103 24.56 -8.16 3.81
N LEU A 104 23.36 -7.98 4.37
CA LEU A 104 23.16 -7.79 5.81
C LEU A 104 23.20 -9.11 6.59
N ASN A 105 23.28 -10.25 5.91
CA ASN A 105 23.18 -11.59 6.50
C ASN A 105 21.93 -11.74 7.39
N THR A 106 20.78 -11.26 6.89
CA THR A 106 19.49 -11.27 7.57
C THR A 106 18.48 -12.11 6.80
N GLY A 107 17.45 -12.58 7.51
CA GLY A 107 16.29 -13.26 6.92
C GLY A 107 15.22 -12.28 6.43
N GLN A 108 14.03 -12.83 6.19
CA GLN A 108 12.84 -12.07 5.84
C GLN A 108 12.51 -11.05 6.94
N PRO A 109 12.06 -9.83 6.59
CA PRO A 109 11.61 -8.86 7.58
C PRO A 109 10.43 -9.39 8.40
N GLU A 110 10.40 -9.08 9.69
CA GLU A 110 9.35 -9.55 10.61
C GLU A 110 7.94 -9.17 10.13
N ASN A 111 7.77 -7.97 9.56
CA ASN A 111 6.48 -7.55 8.99
C ASN A 111 6.03 -8.48 7.85
N GLN A 112 6.95 -8.94 7.00
CA GLN A 112 6.66 -9.87 5.92
C GLN A 112 6.28 -11.26 6.49
N GLU A 113 7.01 -11.75 7.50
CA GLU A 113 6.68 -13.01 8.17
C GLU A 113 5.29 -12.97 8.85
N GLN A 114 4.94 -11.86 9.49
CA GLN A 114 3.62 -11.67 10.09
C GLN A 114 2.51 -11.69 9.04
N VAL A 115 2.71 -11.01 7.92
CA VAL A 115 1.73 -11.00 6.81
C VAL A 115 1.56 -12.40 6.21
N LEU A 116 2.66 -13.14 6.02
CA LEU A 116 2.61 -14.53 5.55
C LEU A 116 1.88 -15.44 6.54
N THR A 117 2.16 -15.30 7.84
CA THR A 117 1.54 -16.10 8.90
C THR A 117 0.04 -15.86 8.98
N LYS A 118 -0.40 -14.59 9.01
CA LYS A 118 -1.82 -14.20 8.97
C LYS A 118 -2.51 -14.72 7.70
N GLY A 119 -1.81 -14.64 6.57
CA GLY A 119 -2.29 -15.12 5.28
C GLY A 119 -2.46 -16.64 5.20
N ALA A 120 -1.71 -17.40 6.00
CA ALA A 120 -1.81 -18.86 6.03
C ALA A 120 -3.06 -19.38 6.76
N GLU A 121 -3.72 -18.54 7.57
CA GLU A 121 -4.95 -18.88 8.30
C GLU A 121 -6.17 -19.09 7.38
N VAL A 122 -6.11 -18.58 6.15
CA VAL A 122 -7.23 -18.56 5.20
C VAL A 122 -6.80 -19.09 3.83
N PRO A 123 -7.75 -19.52 2.98
CA PRO A 123 -7.43 -19.88 1.60
C PRO A 123 -6.68 -18.76 0.87
N ILE A 124 -5.64 -19.13 0.12
CA ILE A 124 -4.71 -18.20 -0.56
C ILE A 124 -5.41 -17.11 -1.40
N ILE A 125 -6.61 -17.39 -1.94
CA ILE A 125 -7.38 -16.41 -2.69
C ILE A 125 -7.75 -15.18 -1.85
N PHE A 126 -8.06 -15.36 -0.56
CA PHE A 126 -8.38 -14.25 0.35
C PHE A 126 -7.13 -13.48 0.76
N THR A 127 -6.01 -14.19 0.94
CA THR A 127 -4.70 -13.61 1.23
C THR A 127 -4.21 -12.73 0.07
N LEU A 128 -4.27 -13.25 -1.16
CA LEU A 128 -3.95 -12.49 -2.36
C LEU A 128 -4.88 -11.29 -2.52
N LEU A 129 -6.19 -11.48 -2.32
CA LEU A 129 -7.14 -10.37 -2.40
C LEU A 129 -6.82 -9.28 -1.37
N LEU A 130 -6.51 -9.64 -0.13
CA LEU A 130 -6.29 -8.67 0.94
C LEU A 130 -4.92 -8.00 0.84
N PHE A 131 -3.83 -8.78 0.88
CA PHE A 131 -2.47 -8.26 0.98
C PHE A 131 -1.80 -8.05 -0.39
N GLY A 132 -2.22 -8.81 -1.41
CA GLY A 132 -1.74 -8.67 -2.79
C GLY A 132 -2.48 -7.62 -3.61
N ILE A 133 -3.75 -7.31 -3.28
CA ILE A 133 -4.59 -6.40 -4.07
C ILE A 133 -5.06 -5.19 -3.24
N ILE A 134 -5.85 -5.42 -2.18
CA ILE A 134 -6.52 -4.36 -1.42
C ILE A 134 -5.50 -3.46 -0.73
N GLY A 135 -4.51 -4.03 -0.03
CA GLY A 135 -3.42 -3.30 0.64
C GLY A 135 -2.69 -2.35 -0.32
N PRO A 136 -2.08 -2.85 -1.40
CA PRO A 136 -1.42 -2.01 -2.41
C PRO A 136 -2.31 -0.88 -2.95
N ILE A 137 -3.60 -1.12 -3.22
CA ILE A 137 -4.49 -0.08 -3.72
C ILE A 137 -4.61 1.08 -2.71
N ILE A 138 -4.90 0.79 -1.44
CA ILE A 138 -5.07 1.85 -0.45
C ILE A 138 -3.74 2.55 -0.15
N GLU A 139 -2.64 1.80 -0.09
CA GLU A 139 -1.31 2.35 0.12
C GLU A 139 -0.93 3.33 -0.99
N GLU A 140 -1.09 2.96 -2.27
CA GLU A 140 -0.72 3.88 -3.36
C GLU A 140 -1.61 5.14 -3.40
N ILE A 141 -2.89 5.04 -3.00
CA ILE A 141 -3.76 6.20 -2.80
C ILE A 141 -3.19 7.11 -1.70
N ILE A 142 -2.83 6.56 -0.54
CA ILE A 142 -2.34 7.35 0.60
C ILE A 142 -0.97 7.96 0.29
N PHE A 143 0.00 7.13 -0.12
CA PHE A 143 1.40 7.53 -0.22
C PHE A 143 1.70 8.26 -1.52
N ARG A 144 1.20 7.81 -2.68
CA ARG A 144 1.58 8.38 -3.98
C ARG A 144 0.58 9.41 -4.47
N TYR A 145 -0.72 9.19 -4.26
CA TYR A 145 -1.70 10.22 -4.61
C TYR A 145 -1.77 11.33 -3.57
N ILE A 146 -2.05 11.04 -2.30
CA ILE A 146 -2.30 12.10 -1.31
C ILE A 146 -0.97 12.72 -0.85
N LEU A 147 -0.11 11.94 -0.20
CA LEU A 147 1.10 12.47 0.45
C LEU A 147 2.12 13.00 -0.57
N LEU A 148 2.34 12.30 -1.68
CA LEU A 148 3.23 12.78 -2.73
C LEU A 148 2.49 13.77 -3.64
N ASN A 149 1.48 13.31 -4.40
CA ASN A 149 0.94 14.13 -5.48
C ASN A 149 0.20 15.38 -4.99
N ARG A 150 -0.79 15.23 -4.11
CA ARG A 150 -1.57 16.38 -3.63
C ARG A 150 -0.71 17.34 -2.82
N PHE A 151 0.06 16.85 -1.85
CA PHE A 151 0.87 17.76 -1.02
C PHE A 151 2.06 18.39 -1.75
N SER A 152 2.57 17.79 -2.84
CA SER A 152 3.62 18.43 -3.66
C SER A 152 3.26 19.81 -4.20
N HIS A 153 1.96 20.14 -4.32
CA HIS A 153 1.50 21.48 -4.71
C HIS A 153 1.79 22.56 -3.66
N TYR A 154 2.06 22.17 -2.41
CA TYR A 154 2.28 23.08 -1.29
C TYR A 154 3.74 23.08 -0.81
N ILE A 155 4.41 21.94 -0.87
CA ILE A 155 5.78 21.76 -0.34
C ILE A 155 6.82 21.36 -1.40
N GLY A 156 6.40 21.23 -2.66
CA GLY A 156 7.26 20.77 -3.75
C GLY A 156 7.40 19.26 -3.84
N THR A 157 7.65 18.75 -5.06
CA THR A 157 7.72 17.31 -5.36
C THR A 157 8.83 16.60 -4.59
N ALA A 158 10.00 17.22 -4.44
CA ALA A 158 11.14 16.59 -3.76
C ALA A 158 10.83 16.31 -2.28
N ILE A 159 10.37 17.32 -1.54
CA ILE A 159 10.05 17.19 -0.12
C ILE A 159 8.88 16.22 0.08
N ALA A 160 7.83 16.33 -0.74
CA ALA A 160 6.68 15.41 -0.68
C ALA A 160 7.08 13.95 -0.95
N SER A 161 8.02 13.72 -1.88
CA SER A 161 8.55 12.38 -2.16
C SER A 161 9.33 11.83 -0.97
N ILE A 162 10.21 12.63 -0.37
CA ILE A 162 10.99 12.23 0.82
C ILE A 162 10.05 11.87 1.97
N ILE A 163 9.04 12.71 2.25
CA ILE A 163 8.05 12.44 3.31
C ILE A 163 7.29 11.14 3.02
N SER A 164 6.79 10.96 1.80
CA SER A 164 6.06 9.75 1.40
C SER A 164 6.91 8.48 1.58
N ILE A 165 8.16 8.51 1.11
CA ILE A 165 9.12 7.40 1.23
C ILE A 165 9.40 7.08 2.69
N ILE A 166 9.70 8.09 3.52
CA ILE A 166 10.03 7.88 4.93
C ILE A 166 8.85 7.31 5.69
N ILE A 167 7.65 7.89 5.55
CA ILE A 167 6.46 7.40 6.27
C ILE A 167 6.13 5.97 5.82
N PHE A 168 6.15 5.69 4.51
CA PHE A 168 5.92 4.33 4.00
C PHE A 168 6.90 3.34 4.62
N THR A 169 8.20 3.64 4.56
CA THR A 169 9.25 2.76 5.08
C THR A 169 9.08 2.49 6.57
N LEU A 170 8.88 3.55 7.37
CA LEU A 170 8.74 3.42 8.82
C LEU A 170 7.49 2.63 9.25
N LEU A 171 6.40 2.71 8.47
CA LEU A 171 5.20 1.93 8.76
C LEU A 171 5.34 0.42 8.48
N HIS A 172 6.35 0.02 7.71
CA HIS A 172 6.65 -1.39 7.41
C HIS A 172 7.81 -1.94 8.23
N THR A 173 8.42 -1.12 9.08
CA THR A 173 9.63 -1.44 9.85
C THR A 173 9.25 -1.86 11.26
N ASN A 174 9.60 -3.09 11.66
CA ASN A 174 9.55 -3.51 13.07
C ASN A 174 10.91 -3.33 13.76
N GLN A 175 12.00 -3.41 12.99
CA GLN A 175 13.38 -3.33 13.48
C GLN A 175 14.22 -2.40 12.59
N LEU A 176 15.29 -1.80 13.12
CA LEU A 176 16.10 -0.84 12.36
C LEU A 176 16.69 -1.43 11.05
N SER A 177 16.99 -2.72 11.01
CA SER A 177 17.46 -3.41 9.81
C SER A 177 16.42 -3.44 8.68
N ASP A 178 15.12 -3.45 9.02
CA ASP A 178 14.03 -3.49 8.03
C ASP A 178 14.01 -2.22 7.18
N ILE A 179 14.50 -1.09 7.70
CA ILE A 179 14.62 0.17 6.95
C ILE A 179 15.47 -0.05 5.69
N ALA A 180 16.57 -0.79 5.80
CA ALA A 180 17.44 -1.06 4.66
C ALA A 180 16.75 -1.91 3.59
N ILE A 181 15.78 -2.73 3.98
CA ILE A 181 15.05 -3.65 3.09
C ILE A 181 13.86 -2.93 2.42
N TYR A 182 13.06 -2.16 3.18
CA TYR A 182 11.86 -1.50 2.66
C TYR A 182 12.13 -0.15 1.96
N LEU A 183 13.17 0.59 2.37
CA LEU A 183 13.45 1.92 1.81
C LEU A 183 13.67 1.89 0.28
N PRO A 184 14.46 0.95 -0.29
CA PRO A 184 14.66 0.88 -1.74
C PRO A 184 13.35 0.61 -2.50
N GLY A 185 12.49 -0.28 -1.98
CA GLY A 185 11.18 -0.55 -2.58
C GLY A 185 10.30 0.70 -2.59
N ALA A 186 10.26 1.44 -1.47
CA ALA A 186 9.52 2.69 -1.37
C ALA A 186 10.02 3.77 -2.35
N VAL A 187 11.34 3.82 -2.58
CA VAL A 187 11.98 4.69 -3.57
C VAL A 187 11.62 4.27 -5.00
N ILE A 188 11.68 2.97 -5.30
CA ILE A 188 11.36 2.43 -6.64
C ILE A 188 9.90 2.71 -7.00
N LEU A 189 8.95 2.45 -6.10
CA LEU A 189 7.53 2.77 -6.32
C LEU A 189 7.31 4.28 -6.53
N THR A 190 7.99 5.11 -5.74
CA THR A 190 7.92 6.58 -5.88
C THR A 190 8.48 7.06 -7.22
N ALA A 191 9.61 6.51 -7.65
CA ALA A 191 10.20 6.81 -8.95
C ALA A 191 9.30 6.33 -10.09
N ALA A 192 8.77 5.10 -10.02
CA ALA A 192 7.84 4.53 -11.00
C ALA A 192 6.59 5.41 -11.15
N TYR A 193 6.03 5.91 -10.04
CA TYR A 193 4.92 6.85 -10.07
C TYR A 193 5.28 8.17 -10.74
N LEU A 194 6.41 8.79 -10.40
CA LEU A 194 6.83 10.06 -11.02
C LEU A 194 7.15 9.93 -12.51
N ILE A 195 7.86 8.87 -12.91
CA ILE A 195 8.26 8.60 -14.31
C ILE A 195 7.04 8.27 -15.17
N SER A 196 6.00 7.65 -14.58
CA SER A 196 4.75 7.33 -15.29
C SER A 196 3.77 8.49 -15.38
N ASN A 197 4.25 9.73 -15.28
CA ASN A 197 3.41 10.93 -15.21
C ASN A 197 2.33 10.84 -14.12
N ARG A 198 2.70 10.29 -12.96
CA ARG A 198 1.82 10.12 -11.78
C ARG A 198 0.64 9.19 -12.06
N SER A 199 0.88 8.12 -12.81
CA SER A 199 -0.15 7.10 -13.08
C SER A 199 -0.35 6.19 -11.87
N LEU A 200 -1.50 6.31 -11.21
CA LEU A 200 -1.90 5.41 -10.13
C LEU A 200 -2.04 3.96 -10.62
N ALA A 201 -2.68 3.74 -11.77
CA ALA A 201 -2.87 2.41 -12.33
C ALA A 201 -1.52 1.69 -12.55
N TYR A 202 -0.49 2.40 -13.01
CA TYR A 202 0.84 1.82 -13.23
C TYR A 202 1.52 1.41 -11.92
N VAL A 203 1.58 2.32 -10.94
CA VAL A 203 2.26 2.02 -9.66
C VAL A 203 1.48 1.00 -8.82
N ILE A 204 0.14 1.04 -8.85
CA ILE A 204 -0.72 0.03 -8.22
C ILE A 204 -0.44 -1.35 -8.83
N ALA A 205 -0.33 -1.46 -10.16
CA ALA A 205 -0.05 -2.74 -10.81
C ALA A 205 1.32 -3.30 -10.44
N ILE A 206 2.35 -2.45 -10.33
CA ILE A 206 3.68 -2.85 -9.85
C ILE A 206 3.59 -3.37 -8.41
N HIS A 207 2.96 -2.60 -7.53
CA HIS A 207 2.89 -2.93 -6.11
C HIS A 207 2.05 -4.21 -5.87
N MET A 208 0.91 -4.34 -6.54
CA MET A 208 0.08 -5.54 -6.47
C MET A 208 0.84 -6.78 -6.93
N LEU A 209 1.57 -6.69 -8.05
CA LEU A 209 2.38 -7.80 -8.53
C LEU A 209 3.50 -8.14 -7.54
N ASN A 210 4.23 -7.13 -7.03
CA ASN A 210 5.29 -7.33 -6.05
C ASN A 210 4.80 -8.04 -4.78
N ASN A 211 3.66 -7.62 -4.23
CA ASN A 211 3.12 -8.29 -3.05
C ASN A 211 2.60 -9.69 -3.38
N SER A 212 1.94 -9.87 -4.53
CA SER A 212 1.35 -11.16 -4.90
C SER A 212 2.40 -12.25 -5.10
N ILE A 213 3.56 -11.93 -5.70
CA ILE A 213 4.63 -12.92 -5.91
C ILE A 213 5.27 -13.37 -4.61
N ASN A 214 5.23 -12.57 -3.54
CA ASN A 214 5.77 -12.95 -2.24
C ASN A 214 4.92 -14.02 -1.52
N PHE A 215 3.73 -14.34 -2.04
CA PHE A 215 2.85 -15.41 -1.51
C PHE A 215 2.90 -16.71 -2.33
N ILE A 216 3.70 -16.77 -3.40
CA ILE A 216 3.79 -17.91 -4.33
C ILE A 216 5.18 -18.51 -4.25
#